data_AF-A0A3P7DUC5-F1
#
_entry.id   AF-A0A3P7DUC5-F1
#
_cell.length_a   1.000
_cell.length_b   1.000
_cell.length_c   1.000
_cell.angle_alpha   90.00
_cell.angle_beta   90.00
_cell.angle_gamma   90.00
#
_symmetry.space_group_name_H-M   'P 1'
#
loop_
_entity.id
_entity.type
_entity.pdbx_description
1 polymer ?
#
loop_
_entity_poly.entity_id
_entity_poly.type
_entity_poly.pdbx_seq_one_letter_code
_entity_poly.pdbx_strand_id
1 'polypeptide(L)'
;MQQRDKLKIIPEAAFQKLLPPTYSTTEFGSHVAKALEMKPTSDSFLRLAALYWRIKGDAPKAVECFRRALHFTTKKMQARTQFDFGNLVHRAGYPSDAIILYQACLSLALLKINNAVIHMALADAYALVQNRSEAIEQYDITFSIDPSMKNAQVKAAALKCDQKLISAMEEQHKNLLHTIREKNLYNDKHEAIKKMKESAKENVVGLEEKVQSALIHDYFTYGSLPYSNCRSVSVSGRLVMHCSVSDWRNYRAVREEKHRKLVASVKRNAAKNTPKYNARTVVENLNDSYELTVFLEKLKLMKEMNMDEPVDKPIYPRKLLSSTNKLLENYLGSSWPNKTLCESSYWHFPLPTSERLPQLFLSPDNKGFKSSDLLGKYLGLNDGEEHPLPWQPPVCSSYISEESLPAILELPGIHAAAASGPSLQLAEDKLQAVFLKIMDDKITEADIAQRIGTLMRYEIGPQWLVYNLAALYWRIVGAPGEAITCLRAALQMQVKISFF
;
A
#
# COMPACT_ATOMS: atom_id res chain seq x y z
N MET A 1 -19.15 -40.78 27.06
CA MET A 1 -18.81 -42.18 26.67
C MET A 1 -20.01 -43.03 26.22
N GLN A 2 -20.39 -42.97 24.94
CA GLN A 2 -21.46 -43.82 24.38
C GLN A 2 -20.99 -45.23 23.95
N GLN A 3 -19.68 -45.46 23.75
CA GLN A 3 -19.12 -46.74 23.29
C GLN A 3 -18.11 -47.32 24.30
N ARG A 4 -18.54 -47.48 25.56
CA ARG A 4 -17.66 -47.90 26.68
C ARG A 4 -16.99 -49.27 26.48
N ASP A 5 -17.63 -50.18 25.75
CA ASP A 5 -17.12 -51.54 25.57
C ASP A 5 -15.92 -51.60 24.61
N LYS A 6 -15.65 -50.51 23.87
CA LYS A 6 -14.51 -50.38 22.95
C LYS A 6 -13.30 -49.69 23.57
N LEU A 7 -13.38 -49.29 24.85
CA LEU A 7 -12.28 -48.58 25.50
C LEU A 7 -11.06 -49.50 25.65
N LYS A 8 -9.88 -48.97 25.34
CA LYS A 8 -8.60 -49.65 25.50
C LYS A 8 -7.65 -48.73 26.24
N ILE A 9 -6.93 -49.26 27.21
CA ILE A 9 -5.84 -48.58 27.92
C ILE A 9 -4.62 -49.48 27.96
N ILE A 10 -3.43 -48.89 28.00
CA ILE A 10 -2.21 -49.62 28.31
C ILE A 10 -2.24 -49.99 29.81
N PRO A 11 -1.98 -51.24 30.20
CA PRO A 11 -1.93 -51.65 31.61
C PRO A 11 -1.03 -50.74 32.45
N GLU A 12 -1.59 -50.17 33.52
CA GLU A 12 -0.89 -49.19 34.36
C GLU A 12 -0.06 -49.89 35.45
N ALA A 13 0.95 -50.66 35.05
CA ALA A 13 1.76 -51.50 35.95
C ALA A 13 2.42 -50.72 37.11
N ALA A 14 2.69 -49.42 36.91
CA ALA A 14 3.24 -48.55 37.95
C ALA A 14 2.37 -48.48 39.22
N PHE A 15 1.05 -48.70 39.11
CA PHE A 15 0.16 -48.71 40.26
C PHE A 15 0.25 -49.98 41.12
N GLN A 16 0.95 -51.02 40.67
CA GLN A 16 1.24 -52.17 41.53
C GLN A 16 2.00 -51.75 42.80
N LYS A 17 2.80 -50.68 42.73
CA LYS A 17 3.52 -50.11 43.88
C LYS A 17 2.60 -49.49 44.94
N LEU A 18 1.33 -49.22 44.59
CA LEU A 18 0.32 -48.71 45.52
C LEU A 18 -0.39 -49.84 46.28
N LEU A 19 -0.22 -51.09 45.83
CA LEU A 19 -0.77 -52.24 46.53
C LEU A 19 0.07 -52.54 47.77
N PRO A 20 -0.52 -53.04 48.87
CA PRO A 20 0.28 -53.45 50.01
C PRO A 20 1.26 -54.53 49.57
N PRO A 21 2.55 -54.46 49.99
CA PRO A 21 3.63 -55.28 49.44
C PRO A 21 3.44 -56.79 49.65
N THR A 22 2.54 -57.18 50.56
CA THR A 22 2.18 -58.56 50.87
C THR A 22 1.23 -59.20 49.88
N TYR A 23 0.61 -58.44 48.97
CA TYR A 23 -0.39 -58.96 48.02
C TYR A 23 0.15 -58.93 46.59
N SER A 24 0.05 -60.06 45.90
CA SER A 24 0.10 -60.07 44.43
C SER A 24 -1.11 -59.33 43.85
N THR A 25 -1.01 -58.85 42.60
CA THR A 25 -2.15 -58.19 41.94
C THR A 25 -3.38 -59.08 41.89
N THR A 26 -3.21 -60.40 41.72
CA THR A 26 -4.28 -61.39 41.70
C THR A 26 -4.93 -61.56 43.07
N GLU A 27 -4.14 -61.69 44.14
CA GLU A 27 -4.67 -61.79 45.51
C GLU A 27 -5.42 -60.52 45.89
N PHE A 28 -4.86 -59.34 45.58
CA PHE A 28 -5.53 -58.06 45.79
C PHE A 28 -6.91 -58.04 45.11
N GLY A 29 -7.00 -58.46 43.84
CA GLY A 29 -8.26 -58.56 43.11
C GLY A 29 -9.27 -59.49 43.80
N SER A 30 -8.84 -60.66 44.26
CA SER A 30 -9.70 -61.61 44.98
C SER A 30 -10.22 -61.05 46.31
N HIS A 31 -9.37 -60.36 47.08
CA HIS A 31 -9.78 -59.71 48.32
C HIS A 31 -10.79 -58.58 48.08
N VAL A 32 -10.56 -57.76 47.06
CA VAL A 32 -11.49 -56.69 46.68
C VAL A 32 -12.83 -57.27 46.19
N ALA A 33 -12.82 -58.36 45.43
CA ALA A 33 -14.05 -59.04 44.99
C ALA A 33 -14.87 -59.54 46.18
N LYS A 34 -14.25 -60.25 47.13
CA LYS A 34 -14.91 -60.72 48.36
C LYS A 34 -15.44 -59.55 49.21
N ALA A 35 -14.72 -58.44 49.27
CA ALA A 35 -15.17 -57.23 49.98
C ALA A 35 -16.40 -56.59 49.31
N LEU A 36 -16.46 -56.59 47.97
CA LEU A 36 -17.61 -56.09 47.21
C LEU A 36 -18.85 -57.00 47.32
N GLU A 37 -18.67 -58.31 47.44
CA GLU A 37 -19.78 -59.24 47.73
C GLU A 37 -20.45 -58.92 49.07
N MET A 38 -19.66 -58.61 50.10
CA MET A 38 -20.18 -58.25 51.42
C MET A 38 -20.79 -56.84 51.45
N LYS A 39 -20.24 -55.89 50.69
CA LYS A 39 -20.67 -54.47 50.67
C LYS A 39 -20.64 -53.88 49.26
N PRO A 40 -21.65 -54.17 48.42
CA PRO A 40 -21.65 -53.78 47.00
C PRO A 40 -21.80 -52.27 46.76
N THR A 41 -22.29 -51.53 47.74
CA THR A 41 -22.50 -50.07 47.68
C THR A 41 -21.33 -49.27 48.25
N SER A 42 -20.24 -49.93 48.66
CA SER A 42 -19.04 -49.26 49.19
C SER A 42 -18.27 -48.57 48.07
N ASP A 43 -18.29 -47.23 48.04
CA ASP A 43 -17.53 -46.42 47.08
C ASP A 43 -16.03 -46.72 47.11
N SER A 44 -15.50 -46.97 48.31
CA SER A 44 -14.10 -47.28 48.56
C SER A 44 -13.69 -48.61 47.92
N PHE A 45 -14.51 -49.67 48.07
CA PHE A 45 -14.24 -50.96 47.42
C PHE A 45 -14.40 -50.89 45.90
N LEU A 46 -15.36 -50.10 45.40
CA LEU A 46 -15.53 -49.88 43.96
C LEU A 46 -14.32 -49.15 43.35
N ARG A 47 -13.74 -48.18 44.04
CA ARG A 47 -12.50 -47.50 43.60
C ARG A 47 -11.28 -48.42 43.63
N LEU A 48 -11.16 -49.29 44.63
CA LEU A 48 -10.11 -50.32 44.66
C LEU A 48 -10.28 -51.33 43.51
N ALA A 49 -11.51 -51.71 43.17
CA ALA A 49 -11.79 -52.54 42.01
C ALA A 49 -11.43 -51.83 40.70
N ALA A 50 -11.72 -50.53 40.59
CA ALA A 50 -11.30 -49.74 39.44
C ALA A 50 -9.77 -49.68 39.33
N LEU A 51 -9.04 -49.54 40.45
CA LEU A 51 -7.58 -49.60 40.49
C LEU A 51 -7.04 -50.96 40.00
N TYR A 52 -7.67 -52.07 40.41
CA TYR A 52 -7.31 -53.40 39.93
C TYR A 52 -7.45 -53.51 38.40
N TRP A 53 -8.60 -53.09 37.84
CA TRP A 53 -8.84 -53.16 36.39
C TRP A 53 -7.93 -52.23 35.59
N ARG A 54 -7.56 -51.08 36.16
CA ARG A 54 -6.52 -50.17 35.63
C ARG A 54 -5.15 -50.83 35.52
N ILE A 55 -4.72 -51.55 36.57
CA ILE A 55 -3.47 -52.32 36.56
C ILE A 55 -3.52 -53.42 35.49
N LYS A 56 -4.67 -54.09 35.33
CA LYS A 56 -4.85 -55.15 34.32
C LYS A 56 -5.05 -54.63 32.89
N GLY A 57 -5.41 -53.37 32.72
CA GLY A 57 -5.68 -52.75 31.42
C GLY A 57 -7.11 -52.96 30.87
N ASP A 58 -8.04 -53.43 31.70
CA ASP A 58 -9.45 -53.63 31.30
C ASP A 58 -10.25 -52.33 31.54
N ALA A 59 -10.19 -51.44 30.56
CA ALA A 59 -10.83 -50.13 30.67
C ALA A 59 -12.36 -50.19 30.85
N PRO A 60 -13.14 -51.01 30.12
CA PRO A 60 -14.59 -51.09 30.30
C PRO A 60 -15.00 -51.44 31.72
N LYS A 61 -14.32 -52.41 32.35
CA LYS A 61 -14.60 -52.77 33.75
C LYS A 61 -14.18 -51.69 34.73
N ALA A 62 -13.03 -51.04 34.50
CA ALA A 62 -12.60 -49.92 35.32
C ALA A 62 -13.61 -48.75 35.28
N VAL A 63 -14.14 -48.43 34.09
CA VAL A 63 -15.17 -47.41 33.90
C VAL A 63 -16.46 -47.78 34.65
N GLU A 64 -16.91 -49.04 34.57
CA GLU A 64 -18.12 -49.46 35.27
C GLU A 64 -17.95 -49.39 36.80
N CYS A 65 -16.77 -49.75 37.33
CA CYS A 65 -16.44 -49.58 38.74
C CYS A 65 -16.47 -48.10 39.16
N PHE A 66 -15.89 -47.18 38.38
CA PHE A 66 -15.94 -45.74 38.67
C PHE A 66 -17.35 -45.16 38.57
N ARG A 67 -18.13 -45.57 37.57
CA ARG A 67 -19.53 -45.13 37.40
C ARG A 67 -20.38 -45.50 38.61
N ARG A 68 -20.25 -46.75 39.09
CA ARG A 68 -20.90 -47.20 40.32
C ARG A 68 -20.34 -46.49 41.55
N ALA A 69 -19.03 -46.28 41.62
CA ALA A 69 -18.41 -45.58 42.75
C ALA A 69 -19.02 -44.19 42.89
N LEU A 70 -19.07 -43.40 41.81
CA LEU A 70 -19.62 -42.04 41.78
C LEU A 70 -21.10 -41.98 42.20
N HIS A 71 -21.87 -43.04 41.96
CA HIS A 71 -23.26 -43.13 42.42
C HIS A 71 -23.37 -43.24 43.95
N PHE A 72 -22.42 -43.91 44.61
CA PHE A 72 -22.43 -44.12 46.06
C PHE A 72 -21.46 -43.21 46.84
N THR A 73 -20.64 -42.42 46.14
CA THR A 73 -19.62 -41.57 46.76
C THR A 73 -20.25 -40.39 47.52
N THR A 74 -19.76 -40.10 48.72
CA THR A 74 -20.15 -38.88 49.45
C THR A 74 -19.65 -37.61 48.75
N LYS A 75 -20.33 -36.46 48.92
CA LYS A 75 -19.89 -35.18 48.31
C LYS A 75 -18.40 -34.86 48.54
N LYS A 76 -17.86 -35.22 49.73
CA LYS A 76 -16.46 -35.00 50.09
C LYS A 76 -15.47 -35.81 49.24
N MET A 77 -15.85 -37.02 48.82
CA MET A 77 -14.96 -37.92 48.07
C MET A 77 -15.24 -37.91 46.56
N GLN A 78 -16.31 -37.24 46.15
CA GLN A 78 -16.75 -37.13 44.75
C GLN A 78 -15.65 -36.51 43.87
N ALA A 79 -15.01 -35.44 44.32
CA ALA A 79 -13.92 -34.78 43.60
C ALA A 79 -12.73 -35.74 43.31
N ARG A 80 -12.27 -36.50 44.32
CA ARG A 80 -11.16 -37.46 44.12
C ARG A 80 -11.55 -38.57 43.14
N THR A 81 -12.78 -39.06 43.25
CA THR A 81 -13.31 -40.11 42.37
C THR A 81 -13.47 -39.62 40.93
N GLN A 82 -13.93 -38.38 40.74
CA GLN A 82 -14.01 -37.72 39.43
C GLN A 82 -12.63 -37.52 38.80
N PHE A 83 -11.63 -37.09 39.58
CA PHE A 83 -10.26 -36.96 39.10
C PHE A 83 -9.66 -38.31 38.67
N ASP A 84 -9.82 -39.35 39.49
CA ASP A 84 -9.36 -40.72 39.16
C ASP A 84 -10.05 -41.25 37.90
N PHE A 85 -11.35 -41.00 37.76
CA PHE A 85 -12.11 -41.39 36.58
C PHE A 85 -11.69 -40.59 35.34
N GLY A 86 -11.46 -39.28 35.49
CA GLY A 86 -10.93 -38.41 34.43
C GLY A 86 -9.59 -38.91 33.89
N ASN A 87 -8.69 -39.35 34.77
CA ASN A 87 -7.39 -39.91 34.36
C ASN A 87 -7.54 -41.21 33.55
N LEU A 88 -8.47 -42.10 33.94
CA LEU A 88 -8.76 -43.31 33.17
C LEU A 88 -9.28 -42.95 31.76
N VAL A 89 -10.24 -42.03 31.70
CA VAL A 89 -10.88 -41.57 30.47
C VAL A 89 -9.87 -40.87 29.54
N HIS A 90 -9.00 -40.05 30.12
CA HIS A 90 -7.92 -39.38 29.42
C HIS A 90 -6.96 -40.40 28.78
N ARG A 91 -6.55 -41.42 29.55
CA ARG A 91 -5.69 -42.51 29.05
C ARG A 91 -6.36 -43.41 28.03
N ALA A 92 -7.68 -43.52 28.05
CA ALA A 92 -8.45 -44.26 27.06
C ALA A 92 -8.60 -43.52 25.71
N GLY A 93 -8.05 -42.30 25.58
CA GLY A 93 -8.08 -41.52 24.34
C GLY A 93 -9.29 -40.59 24.22
N TYR A 94 -9.97 -40.27 25.32
CA TYR A 94 -11.15 -39.38 25.32
C TYR A 94 -10.88 -38.11 26.15
N PRO A 95 -9.96 -37.23 25.70
CA PRO A 95 -9.57 -36.05 26.48
C PRO A 95 -10.73 -35.07 26.68
N SER A 96 -11.68 -34.96 25.75
CA SER A 96 -12.86 -34.10 25.89
C SER A 96 -13.75 -34.52 27.08
N ASP A 97 -14.01 -35.82 27.24
CA ASP A 97 -14.77 -36.35 28.38
C ASP A 97 -13.97 -36.16 29.69
N ALA A 98 -12.63 -36.25 29.64
CA ALA A 98 -11.76 -36.03 30.79
C ALA A 98 -11.77 -34.56 31.27
N ILE A 99 -11.77 -33.59 30.34
CA ILE A 99 -11.86 -32.15 30.65
C ILE A 99 -13.10 -31.87 31.50
N ILE A 100 -14.26 -32.42 31.12
CA ILE A 100 -15.52 -32.27 31.87
C ILE A 100 -15.36 -32.80 33.29
N LEU A 101 -14.73 -33.98 33.47
CA LEU A 101 -14.51 -34.57 34.78
C LEU A 101 -13.54 -33.78 35.66
N TYR A 102 -12.47 -33.21 35.07
CA TYR A 102 -11.52 -32.36 35.79
C TYR A 102 -12.14 -31.00 36.18
N GLN A 103 -12.90 -30.38 35.29
CA GLN A 103 -13.63 -29.15 35.58
C GLN A 103 -14.68 -29.39 36.67
N ALA A 104 -15.43 -30.50 36.61
CA ALA A 104 -16.36 -30.89 37.66
C ALA A 104 -15.62 -31.06 39.00
N CYS A 105 -14.46 -31.69 39.00
CA CYS A 105 -13.61 -31.83 40.19
C CYS A 105 -13.19 -30.47 40.78
N LEU A 106 -12.81 -29.50 39.94
CA LEU A 106 -12.44 -28.14 40.38
C LEU A 106 -13.66 -27.33 40.85
N SER A 107 -14.82 -27.52 40.22
CA SER A 107 -16.08 -26.82 40.57
C SER A 107 -16.64 -27.23 41.93
N LEU A 108 -16.30 -28.42 42.42
CA LEU A 108 -16.65 -28.91 43.75
C LEU A 108 -15.76 -28.21 44.78
N ALA A 109 -15.98 -26.89 44.93
CA ALA A 109 -15.25 -25.91 45.73
C ALA A 109 -15.11 -26.23 47.23
N LEU A 110 -15.70 -27.33 47.71
CA LEU A 110 -15.80 -27.69 49.12
C LEU A 110 -14.48 -28.13 49.77
N LEU A 111 -13.38 -28.26 49.03
CA LEU A 111 -12.14 -28.80 49.59
C LEU A 111 -10.95 -27.83 49.62
N LYS A 112 -11.08 -26.60 49.10
CA LYS A 112 -9.93 -25.70 48.86
C LYS A 112 -8.74 -26.43 48.20
N ILE A 113 -9.03 -27.44 47.38
CA ILE A 113 -8.01 -28.19 46.65
C ILE A 113 -7.67 -27.35 45.43
N ASN A 114 -6.91 -26.28 45.66
CA ASN A 114 -6.14 -25.63 44.62
C ASN A 114 -4.90 -26.51 44.39
N ASN A 115 -5.08 -27.64 43.71
CA ASN A 115 -4.05 -28.65 43.55
C ASN A 115 -3.45 -28.56 42.15
N ALA A 116 -2.16 -28.23 42.10
CA ALA A 116 -1.37 -28.16 40.88
C ALA A 116 -1.51 -29.42 40.02
N VAL A 117 -1.64 -30.61 40.62
CA VAL A 117 -1.81 -31.89 39.90
C VAL A 117 -3.09 -31.93 39.06
N ILE A 118 -4.19 -31.33 39.54
CA ILE A 118 -5.47 -31.32 38.82
C ILE A 118 -5.39 -30.36 37.63
N HIS A 119 -4.85 -29.15 37.86
CA HIS A 119 -4.63 -28.17 36.79
C HIS A 119 -3.66 -28.71 35.72
N MET A 120 -2.63 -29.46 36.13
CA MET A 120 -1.70 -30.11 35.20
C MET A 120 -2.40 -31.15 34.32
N ALA A 121 -3.25 -32.00 34.90
CA ALA A 121 -4.00 -33.00 34.14
C ALA A 121 -5.03 -32.37 33.18
N LEU A 122 -5.66 -31.27 33.60
CA LEU A 122 -6.55 -30.48 32.76
C LEU A 122 -5.80 -29.82 31.59
N ALA A 123 -4.62 -29.24 31.85
CA ALA A 123 -3.75 -28.66 30.83
C ALA A 123 -3.28 -29.71 29.81
N ASP A 124 -2.89 -30.90 30.26
CA ASP A 124 -2.52 -32.02 29.39
C ASP A 124 -3.70 -32.44 28.49
N ALA A 125 -4.93 -32.48 29.03
CA ALA A 125 -6.12 -32.83 28.26
C ALA A 125 -6.48 -31.75 27.23
N TYR A 126 -6.39 -30.47 27.57
CA TYR A 126 -6.57 -29.38 26.61
C TYR A 126 -5.52 -29.40 25.49
N ALA A 127 -4.27 -29.72 25.83
CA ALA A 127 -3.20 -29.85 24.84
C ALA A 127 -3.50 -30.98 23.82
N LEU A 128 -4.07 -32.12 24.26
CA LEU A 128 -4.47 -33.20 23.36
C LEU A 128 -5.65 -32.84 22.45
N VAL A 129 -6.62 -32.05 22.93
CA VAL A 129 -7.71 -31.51 22.09
C VAL A 129 -7.22 -30.39 21.16
N GLN A 130 -5.93 -30.04 21.23
CA GLN A 130 -5.31 -28.91 20.53
C GLN A 130 -5.88 -27.55 20.91
N ASN A 131 -6.54 -27.46 22.07
CA ASN A 131 -7.00 -26.18 22.61
C ASN A 131 -5.85 -25.49 23.36
N ARG A 132 -4.96 -24.86 22.60
CA ARG A 132 -3.66 -24.37 23.07
C ARG A 132 -3.79 -23.26 24.11
N SER A 133 -4.74 -22.33 23.92
CA SER A 133 -4.90 -21.16 24.78
C SER A 133 -5.25 -21.57 26.22
N GLU A 134 -6.26 -22.43 26.38
CA GLU A 134 -6.70 -22.95 27.67
C GLU A 134 -5.64 -23.87 28.28
N ALA A 135 -4.95 -24.68 27.47
CA ALA A 135 -3.85 -25.50 27.96
C ALA A 135 -2.73 -24.64 28.58
N ILE A 136 -2.33 -23.56 27.89
CA ILE A 136 -1.31 -22.61 28.36
C ILE A 136 -1.74 -21.97 29.69
N GLU A 137 -2.97 -21.48 29.78
CA GLU A 137 -3.49 -20.86 30.99
C GLU A 137 -3.44 -21.82 32.18
N GLN A 138 -3.88 -23.07 31.99
CA GLN A 138 -3.87 -24.07 33.05
C GLN A 138 -2.44 -24.49 33.46
N TYR A 139 -1.47 -24.52 32.55
CA TYR A 139 -0.06 -24.72 32.90
C TYR A 139 0.51 -23.53 33.70
N ASP A 140 0.17 -22.30 33.32
CA ASP A 140 0.61 -21.10 34.03
C ASP A 140 0.01 -21.05 35.45
N ILE A 141 -1.26 -21.48 35.63
CA ILE A 141 -1.88 -21.69 36.96
C ILE A 141 -1.17 -22.78 37.75
N THR A 142 -0.87 -23.93 37.12
CA THR A 142 -0.14 -25.05 37.76
C THR A 142 1.18 -24.59 38.34
N PHE A 143 1.98 -23.84 37.56
CA PHE A 143 3.27 -23.31 38.00
C PHE A 143 3.14 -22.25 39.10
N SER A 144 2.06 -21.46 39.06
CA SER A 144 1.77 -20.46 40.09
C SER A 144 1.42 -21.10 41.43
N ILE A 145 0.79 -22.28 41.42
CA ILE A 145 0.44 -23.04 42.64
C ILE A 145 1.65 -23.81 43.18
N ASP A 146 2.38 -24.50 42.30
CA ASP A 146 3.56 -25.30 42.67
C ASP A 146 4.73 -25.01 41.71
N PRO A 147 5.62 -24.07 42.09
CA PRO A 147 6.82 -23.74 41.31
C PRO A 147 7.81 -24.91 41.13
N SER A 148 7.68 -26.00 41.89
CA SER A 148 8.52 -27.19 41.71
C SER A 148 8.18 -27.95 40.42
N MET A 149 6.96 -27.77 39.89
CA MET A 149 6.48 -28.38 38.64
C MET A 149 6.99 -27.65 37.39
N LYS A 150 8.32 -27.50 37.25
CA LYS A 150 8.97 -26.83 36.12
C LYS A 150 8.54 -27.35 34.74
N ASN A 151 8.10 -28.61 34.66
CA ASN A 151 7.57 -29.22 33.44
C ASN A 151 6.34 -28.45 32.89
N ALA A 152 5.51 -27.87 33.77
CA ALA A 152 4.35 -27.07 33.34
C ALA A 152 4.78 -25.84 32.52
N GLN A 153 5.81 -25.13 32.96
CA GLN A 153 6.36 -23.97 32.26
C GLN A 153 6.98 -24.35 30.90
N VAL A 154 7.68 -25.49 30.84
CA VAL A 154 8.25 -26.00 29.58
C VAL A 154 7.15 -26.35 28.58
N LYS A 155 6.09 -27.03 29.03
CA LYS A 155 4.93 -27.36 28.20
C LYS A 155 4.18 -26.11 27.72
N ALA A 156 3.98 -25.12 28.59
CA ALA A 156 3.38 -23.84 28.23
C ALA A 156 4.23 -23.11 27.16
N ALA A 157 5.55 -23.09 27.32
CA ALA A 157 6.46 -22.49 26.34
C ALA A 157 6.41 -23.20 24.98
N ALA A 158 6.36 -24.54 24.98
CA ALA A 158 6.22 -25.33 23.76
C ALA A 158 4.90 -25.03 23.02
N LEU A 159 3.78 -24.93 23.74
CA LEU A 159 2.49 -24.56 23.13
C LEU A 159 2.47 -23.11 22.63
N LYS A 160 3.11 -22.18 23.35
CA LYS A 160 3.30 -20.79 22.89
C LYS A 160 4.10 -20.73 21.58
N CYS A 161 5.11 -21.60 21.43
CA CYS A 161 5.87 -21.74 20.19
C CYS A 161 5.00 -22.30 19.06
N ASP A 162 4.26 -23.39 19.33
CA ASP A 162 3.37 -24.03 18.35
C ASP A 162 2.28 -23.07 17.85
N GLN A 163 1.67 -22.28 18.75
CA GLN A 163 0.68 -21.26 18.38
C GLN A 163 1.27 -20.18 17.45
N LYS A 164 2.51 -19.72 17.73
CA LYS A 164 3.20 -18.76 16.85
C LYS A 164 3.49 -19.35 15.47
N LEU A 165 3.90 -20.62 15.42
CA LEU A 165 4.15 -21.32 14.16
C LEU A 165 2.89 -21.44 13.33
N ILE A 166 1.76 -21.84 13.94
CA ILE A 166 0.46 -21.96 13.25
C ILE A 166 0.03 -20.60 12.69
N SER A 167 0.08 -19.54 13.50
CA SER A 167 -0.28 -18.20 13.03
C SER A 167 0.61 -17.74 11.86
N ALA A 168 1.91 -18.05 11.89
CA ALA A 168 2.81 -17.73 10.78
C ALA A 168 2.48 -18.54 9.51
N MET A 169 2.12 -19.81 9.65
CA MET A 169 1.72 -20.66 8.52
C MET A 169 0.38 -20.23 7.90
N GLU A 170 -0.60 -19.87 8.73
CA GLU A 170 -1.90 -19.34 8.27
C GLU A 170 -1.72 -18.04 7.49
N GLU A 171 -0.83 -17.16 7.94
CA GLU A 171 -0.51 -15.91 7.26
C GLU A 171 0.18 -16.16 5.91
N GLN A 172 1.14 -17.08 5.86
CA GLN A 172 1.76 -17.53 4.61
C GLN A 172 0.73 -18.11 3.63
N HIS A 173 -0.22 -18.91 4.13
CA HIS A 173 -1.29 -19.46 3.29
C HIS A 173 -2.20 -18.37 2.72
N LYS A 174 -2.60 -17.38 3.52
CA LYS A 174 -3.39 -16.22 3.06
C LYS A 174 -2.66 -15.41 2.00
N ASN A 175 -1.37 -15.14 2.22
CA ASN A 175 -0.52 -14.43 1.25
C ASN A 175 -0.44 -15.18 -0.08
N LEU A 176 -0.23 -16.50 -0.06
CA LEU A 176 -0.22 -17.32 -1.26
C LEU A 176 -1.56 -17.26 -2.02
N LEU A 177 -2.68 -17.38 -1.31
CA LEU A 177 -4.02 -17.28 -1.91
C LEU A 177 -4.31 -15.88 -2.48
N HIS A 178 -3.74 -14.83 -1.90
CA HIS A 178 -3.83 -13.47 -2.44
C HIS A 178 -3.01 -13.34 -3.73
N THR A 179 -1.74 -13.76 -3.72
CA THR A 179 -0.87 -13.72 -4.91
C THR A 179 -1.43 -14.54 -6.08
N ILE A 180 -2.03 -15.71 -5.81
CA ILE A 180 -2.71 -16.51 -6.84
C ILE A 180 -3.89 -15.73 -7.45
N ARG A 181 -4.71 -15.07 -6.62
CA ARG A 181 -5.83 -14.24 -7.09
C ARG A 181 -5.36 -13.06 -7.94
N GLU A 182 -4.31 -12.36 -7.52
CA GLU A 182 -3.74 -11.24 -8.28
C GLU A 182 -3.19 -11.70 -9.64
N LYS A 183 -2.46 -12.83 -9.67
CA LYS A 183 -1.96 -13.43 -10.90
C LYS A 183 -3.08 -13.76 -11.88
N ASN A 184 -4.17 -14.35 -11.39
CA ASN A 184 -5.32 -14.69 -12.23
C ASN A 184 -5.99 -13.42 -12.80
N LEU A 185 -6.19 -12.39 -11.96
CA LEU A 185 -6.75 -11.11 -12.41
C LEU A 185 -5.86 -10.43 -13.48
N TYR A 186 -4.54 -10.49 -13.33
CA TYR A 186 -3.61 -9.95 -14.32
C TYR A 186 -3.71 -10.72 -15.65
N ASN A 187 -3.78 -12.05 -15.60
CA ASN A 187 -3.94 -12.88 -16.80
C ASN A 187 -5.26 -12.58 -17.53
N ASP A 188 -6.37 -12.44 -16.80
CA ASP A 188 -7.67 -12.12 -17.38
C ASP A 188 -7.66 -10.73 -18.07
N LYS A 189 -7.04 -9.74 -17.42
CA LYS A 189 -6.86 -8.39 -18.01
C LYS A 189 -5.98 -8.43 -19.26
N HIS A 190 -4.89 -9.20 -19.23
CA HIS A 190 -4.00 -9.33 -20.37
C HIS A 190 -4.73 -9.93 -21.58
N GLU A 191 -5.52 -10.98 -21.36
CA GLU A 191 -6.32 -11.62 -22.40
C GLU A 191 -7.40 -10.67 -22.96
N ALA A 192 -8.06 -9.88 -22.11
CA ALA A 192 -9.02 -8.87 -22.54
C ALA A 192 -8.39 -7.75 -23.40
N ILE A 193 -7.23 -7.23 -23.01
CA ILE A 193 -6.49 -6.21 -23.77
C ILE A 193 -6.04 -6.76 -25.12
N LYS A 194 -5.58 -8.01 -25.16
CA LYS A 194 -5.17 -8.68 -26.40
C LYS A 194 -6.34 -8.75 -27.40
N LYS A 195 -7.52 -9.19 -26.95
CA LYS A 195 -8.75 -9.23 -27.77
C LYS A 195 -9.19 -7.85 -28.26
N MET A 196 -9.13 -6.83 -27.40
CA MET A 196 -9.44 -5.45 -27.80
C MET A 196 -8.47 -4.92 -28.87
N LYS A 197 -7.17 -5.24 -28.76
CA LYS A 197 -6.15 -4.82 -29.73
C LYS A 197 -6.34 -5.50 -31.09
N GLU A 198 -6.74 -6.78 -31.09
CA GLU A 198 -7.07 -7.53 -32.31
C GLU A 198 -8.31 -6.92 -33.00
N SER A 199 -9.39 -6.68 -32.25
CA SER A 199 -10.60 -6.03 -32.77
C SER A 199 -10.37 -4.58 -33.25
N ALA A 200 -9.52 -3.81 -32.58
CA ALA A 200 -9.18 -2.47 -33.02
C ALA A 200 -8.43 -2.47 -34.36
N LYS A 201 -7.57 -3.47 -34.62
CA LYS A 201 -6.84 -3.60 -35.90
C LYS A 201 -7.76 -3.92 -37.06
N GLU A 202 -8.78 -4.75 -36.85
CA GLU A 202 -9.76 -5.14 -37.87
C GLU A 202 -10.65 -3.96 -38.31
N ASN A 203 -10.87 -2.98 -37.42
CA ASN A 203 -11.75 -1.83 -37.68
C ASN A 203 -11.05 -0.58 -38.25
N VAL A 204 -9.74 -0.63 -38.54
CA VAL A 204 -9.04 0.54 -39.11
C VAL A 204 -9.26 0.63 -40.62
N VAL A 205 -9.97 1.67 -41.04
CA VAL A 205 -10.16 2.12 -42.44
C VAL A 205 -8.82 2.12 -43.20
N GLY A 206 -8.83 1.61 -44.43
CA GLY A 206 -7.64 1.46 -45.28
C GLY A 206 -6.93 2.78 -45.58
N LEU A 207 -5.65 2.72 -45.93
CA LEU A 207 -4.85 3.92 -46.20
C LEU A 207 -5.45 4.75 -47.35
N GLU A 208 -5.97 4.12 -48.39
CA GLU A 208 -6.60 4.79 -49.53
C GLU A 208 -7.88 5.54 -49.13
N GLU A 209 -8.74 4.93 -48.32
CA GLU A 209 -9.97 5.55 -47.83
C GLU A 209 -9.68 6.74 -46.89
N LYS A 210 -8.61 6.66 -46.09
CA LYS A 210 -8.12 7.79 -45.27
C LYS A 210 -7.64 8.94 -46.15
N VAL A 211 -6.86 8.64 -47.21
CA VAL A 211 -6.36 9.64 -48.16
C VAL A 211 -7.52 10.27 -48.92
N GLN A 212 -8.49 9.48 -49.41
CA GLN A 212 -9.68 10.01 -50.08
C GLN A 212 -10.49 10.92 -49.15
N SER A 213 -10.75 10.49 -47.90
CA SER A 213 -11.46 11.32 -46.93
C SER A 213 -10.76 12.65 -46.66
N ALA A 214 -9.43 12.65 -46.55
CA ALA A 214 -8.64 13.87 -46.37
C ALA A 214 -8.70 14.81 -47.59
N LEU A 215 -8.60 14.27 -48.81
CA LEU A 215 -8.69 15.07 -50.04
C LEU A 215 -10.09 15.66 -50.26
N ILE A 216 -11.14 14.89 -49.96
CA ILE A 216 -12.53 15.35 -50.02
C ILE A 216 -12.73 16.49 -49.01
N HIS A 217 -12.26 16.32 -47.78
CA HIS A 217 -12.29 17.38 -46.76
C HIS A 217 -11.59 18.66 -47.24
N ASP A 218 -10.41 18.53 -47.84
CA ASP A 218 -9.67 19.68 -48.37
C ASP A 218 -10.42 20.39 -49.50
N TYR A 219 -11.08 19.65 -50.41
CA TYR A 219 -11.91 20.23 -51.48
C TYR A 219 -13.07 21.07 -50.94
N PHE A 220 -13.79 20.56 -49.93
CA PHE A 220 -14.89 21.30 -49.31
C PHE A 220 -14.40 22.49 -48.45
N THR A 221 -13.18 22.41 -47.91
CA THR A 221 -12.62 23.47 -47.06
C THR A 221 -12.01 24.62 -47.87
N TYR A 222 -11.29 24.32 -48.95
CA TYR A 222 -10.49 25.31 -49.71
C TYR A 222 -10.97 25.56 -51.14
N GLY A 223 -11.93 24.77 -51.62
CA GLY A 223 -12.35 24.72 -53.01
C GLY A 223 -11.35 23.95 -53.89
N SER A 224 -11.43 24.19 -55.20
CA SER A 224 -10.51 23.58 -56.17
C SER A 224 -9.07 24.05 -55.94
N LEU A 225 -8.19 23.13 -55.52
CA LEU A 225 -6.75 23.39 -55.37
C LEU A 225 -5.98 22.92 -56.62
N PRO A 226 -4.98 23.68 -57.10
CA PRO A 226 -4.01 23.20 -58.07
C PRO A 226 -3.45 21.83 -57.69
N TYR A 227 -3.11 21.02 -58.69
CA TYR A 227 -2.58 19.65 -58.53
C TYR A 227 -3.55 18.64 -57.93
N SER A 228 -4.78 19.03 -57.59
CA SER A 228 -5.86 18.13 -57.20
C SER A 228 -7.02 18.23 -58.18
N ASN A 229 -7.66 17.10 -58.45
CA ASN A 229 -8.89 17.03 -59.24
C ASN A 229 -9.90 16.17 -58.50
N CYS A 230 -11.03 16.76 -58.11
CA CYS A 230 -12.13 16.08 -57.43
C CYS A 230 -13.34 16.04 -58.36
N ARG A 231 -13.83 14.83 -58.64
CA ARG A 231 -14.98 14.59 -59.52
C ARG A 231 -16.01 13.70 -58.83
N SER A 232 -17.27 13.90 -59.15
CA SER A 232 -18.34 13.02 -58.71
C SER A 232 -18.34 11.75 -59.58
N VAL A 233 -18.14 10.59 -58.96
CA VAL A 233 -18.15 9.28 -59.61
C VAL A 233 -19.33 8.48 -59.06
N SER A 234 -20.09 7.82 -59.93
CA SER A 234 -21.11 6.86 -59.49
C SER A 234 -20.40 5.59 -59.03
N VAL A 235 -20.39 5.34 -57.72
CA VAL A 235 -19.92 4.09 -57.13
C VAL A 235 -21.14 3.40 -56.53
N SER A 236 -21.52 2.25 -57.09
CA SER A 236 -22.66 1.45 -56.62
C SER A 236 -23.98 2.23 -56.53
N GLY A 237 -24.27 3.08 -57.53
CA GLY A 237 -25.52 3.87 -57.60
C GLY A 237 -25.56 5.10 -56.69
N ARG A 238 -24.51 5.36 -55.91
CA ARG A 238 -24.34 6.60 -55.14
C ARG A 238 -23.29 7.48 -55.82
N LEU A 239 -23.59 8.77 -55.95
CA LEU A 239 -22.57 9.75 -56.34
C LEU A 239 -21.62 9.93 -55.15
N VAL A 240 -20.37 9.52 -55.33
CA VAL A 240 -19.28 9.68 -54.37
C VAL A 240 -18.24 10.64 -54.97
N MET A 241 -17.69 11.54 -54.17
CA MET A 241 -16.60 12.40 -54.60
C MET A 241 -15.30 11.59 -54.57
N HIS A 242 -14.59 11.57 -55.69
CA HIS A 242 -13.27 10.97 -55.78
C HIS A 242 -12.25 12.04 -56.15
N CYS A 243 -11.20 12.16 -55.34
CA CYS A 243 -10.13 13.14 -55.53
C CYS A 243 -8.80 12.45 -55.88
N SER A 244 -8.10 13.00 -56.86
CA SER A 244 -6.75 12.57 -57.25
C SER A 244 -5.78 13.74 -57.16
N VAL A 245 -4.56 13.49 -56.69
CA VAL A 245 -3.47 14.48 -56.64
C VAL A 245 -2.39 14.09 -57.64
N SER A 246 -2.02 15.00 -58.54
CA SER A 246 -0.96 14.77 -59.53
C SER A 246 0.43 15.01 -58.95
N ASP A 247 0.57 15.93 -57.99
CA ASP A 247 1.82 16.25 -57.32
C ASP A 247 1.60 16.57 -55.84
N TRP A 248 2.00 15.64 -54.98
CA TRP A 248 1.82 15.74 -53.53
C TRP A 248 2.63 16.82 -52.83
N ARG A 249 3.79 17.21 -53.37
CA ARG A 249 4.64 18.23 -52.75
C ARG A 249 4.01 19.60 -52.98
N ASN A 250 3.68 19.89 -54.23
CA ASN A 250 3.07 21.17 -54.60
C ASN A 250 1.63 21.30 -54.08
N TYR A 251 0.84 20.21 -54.09
CA TYR A 251 -0.48 20.18 -53.45
C TYR A 251 -0.41 20.58 -51.97
N ARG A 252 0.53 20.01 -51.20
CA ARG A 252 0.71 20.34 -49.78
C ARG A 252 1.06 21.81 -49.57
N ALA A 253 2.02 22.34 -50.32
CA ALA A 253 2.40 23.75 -50.22
C ALA A 253 1.22 24.70 -50.51
N VAL A 254 0.42 24.41 -51.55
CA VAL A 254 -0.74 25.24 -51.89
C VAL A 254 -1.88 25.11 -50.86
N ARG A 255 -2.13 23.88 -50.37
CA ARG A 255 -3.11 23.61 -49.30
C ARG A 255 -2.74 24.36 -48.02
N GLU A 256 -1.47 24.31 -47.61
CA GLU A 256 -0.98 25.01 -46.42
C GLU A 256 -1.12 26.53 -46.55
N GLU A 257 -0.80 27.09 -47.71
CA GLU A 257 -0.98 28.53 -47.95
C GLU A 257 -2.45 28.94 -47.94
N LYS A 258 -3.34 28.14 -48.53
CA LYS A 258 -4.80 28.35 -48.47
C LYS A 258 -5.33 28.22 -47.04
N HIS A 259 -4.88 27.22 -46.29
CA HIS A 259 -5.21 27.04 -44.88
C HIS A 259 -4.76 28.24 -44.05
N ARG A 260 -3.53 28.72 -44.25
CA ARG A 260 -2.99 29.90 -43.59
C ARG A 260 -3.83 31.15 -43.89
N LYS A 261 -4.23 31.36 -45.15
CA LYS A 261 -5.12 32.46 -45.55
C LYS A 261 -6.52 32.34 -44.94
N LEU A 262 -7.10 31.13 -44.94
CA LEU A 262 -8.41 30.85 -44.36
C LEU A 262 -8.38 31.14 -42.85
N VAL A 263 -7.42 30.56 -42.12
CA VAL A 263 -7.21 30.82 -40.68
C VAL A 263 -6.95 32.30 -40.43
N ALA A 264 -6.17 32.99 -41.26
CA ALA A 264 -5.96 34.44 -41.13
C ALA A 264 -7.23 35.26 -41.39
N SER A 265 -8.11 34.81 -42.29
CA SER A 265 -9.41 35.47 -42.55
C SER A 265 -10.40 35.22 -41.42
N VAL A 266 -10.46 33.99 -40.89
CA VAL A 266 -11.25 33.63 -39.71
C VAL A 266 -10.77 34.42 -38.49
N LYS A 267 -9.45 34.52 -38.27
CA LYS A 267 -8.88 35.35 -37.21
C LYS A 267 -9.22 36.83 -37.40
N ARG A 268 -9.19 37.37 -38.63
CA ARG A 268 -9.58 38.77 -38.92
C ARG A 268 -11.08 39.03 -38.70
N ASN A 269 -11.94 38.10 -39.08
CA ASN A 269 -13.39 38.22 -38.89
C ASN A 269 -13.78 38.02 -37.42
N ALA A 270 -13.13 37.08 -36.73
CA ALA A 270 -13.22 36.93 -35.29
C ALA A 270 -12.81 38.24 -34.60
N ALA A 271 -11.69 38.86 -34.98
CA ALA A 271 -11.21 40.14 -34.44
C ALA A 271 -12.11 41.36 -34.76
N LYS A 272 -12.92 41.31 -35.83
CA LYS A 272 -13.91 42.37 -36.15
C LYS A 272 -15.19 42.24 -35.34
N ASN A 273 -15.53 41.02 -34.90
CA ASN A 273 -16.75 40.71 -34.15
C ASN A 273 -16.49 40.41 -32.66
N THR A 274 -15.24 40.52 -32.19
CA THR A 274 -14.89 40.41 -30.77
C THR A 274 -14.64 41.79 -30.18
N PRO A 275 -15.10 42.04 -28.93
CA PRO A 275 -14.74 43.25 -28.20
C PRO A 275 -13.22 43.37 -28.16
N LYS A 276 -12.71 44.55 -28.55
CA LYS A 276 -11.28 44.82 -28.69
C LYS A 276 -10.53 44.59 -27.38
N TYR A 277 -9.76 43.50 -27.31
CA TYR A 277 -8.59 43.37 -26.44
C TYR A 277 -7.40 42.92 -27.31
N ASN A 278 -6.40 43.78 -27.39
CA ASN A 278 -5.29 43.67 -28.32
C ASN A 278 -4.16 42.81 -27.71
N ALA A 279 -4.16 41.51 -28.02
CA ALA A 279 -2.99 40.66 -27.87
C ALA A 279 -2.58 40.10 -29.23
N ARG A 280 -1.79 40.86 -29.95
CA ARG A 280 -0.57 40.25 -30.48
C ARG A 280 0.52 41.07 -29.86
N THR A 281 1.57 40.41 -29.38
CA THR A 281 2.68 40.33 -30.30
C THR A 281 3.80 39.31 -29.96
N VAL A 282 4.13 38.50 -30.97
CA VAL A 282 5.32 37.67 -31.15
C VAL A 282 6.58 38.56 -31.18
N VAL A 283 7.72 38.07 -30.75
CA VAL A 283 8.96 38.41 -31.46
C VAL A 283 9.52 37.07 -31.88
N GLU A 284 9.54 36.65 -33.14
CA GLU A 284 9.66 37.31 -34.45
C GLU A 284 8.59 38.36 -34.84
N ASN A 285 8.94 39.64 -34.59
CA ASN A 285 8.35 40.88 -35.12
C ASN A 285 6.84 40.98 -35.18
N LEU A 286 6.26 40.95 -34.02
CA LEU A 286 5.00 41.54 -33.73
C LEU A 286 5.41 42.64 -32.66
N ASN A 287 4.75 43.80 -32.58
CA ASN A 287 4.86 44.84 -31.52
C ASN A 287 4.28 44.49 -30.13
N ASP A 288 5.08 44.11 -29.11
CA ASP A 288 4.60 43.74 -27.76
C ASP A 288 3.36 44.56 -27.34
N SER A 289 2.28 43.91 -26.88
CA SER A 289 1.06 44.63 -26.46
C SER A 289 1.49 45.84 -25.62
N TYR A 290 0.88 47.02 -25.83
CA TYR A 290 1.27 48.21 -25.06
C TYR A 290 1.27 47.92 -23.54
N GLU A 291 0.33 47.11 -23.08
CA GLU A 291 0.25 46.60 -21.70
C GLU A 291 1.48 45.76 -21.32
N LEU A 292 1.90 44.82 -22.18
CA LEU A 292 3.10 44.02 -21.98
C LEU A 292 4.36 44.89 -22.00
N THR A 293 4.47 45.83 -22.94
CA THR A 293 5.62 46.75 -23.03
C THR A 293 5.75 47.59 -21.77
N VAL A 294 4.65 48.20 -21.31
CA VAL A 294 4.61 48.99 -20.06
C VAL A 294 4.94 48.13 -18.85
N PHE A 295 4.39 46.91 -18.77
CA PHE A 295 4.68 45.96 -17.70
C PHE A 295 6.17 45.57 -17.67
N LEU A 296 6.72 45.14 -18.80
CA LEU A 296 8.13 44.75 -18.95
C LEU A 296 9.08 45.93 -18.71
N GLU A 297 8.67 47.15 -19.05
CA GLU A 297 9.45 48.37 -18.78
C GLU A 297 9.49 48.71 -17.30
N LYS A 298 8.39 48.54 -16.55
CA LYS A 298 8.37 48.65 -15.09
C LYS A 298 9.31 47.62 -14.44
N LEU A 299 9.35 46.39 -14.97
CA LEU A 299 10.22 45.32 -14.46
C LEU A 299 11.71 45.56 -14.70
N LYS A 300 12.11 46.40 -15.67
CA LYS A 300 13.53 46.74 -15.87
C LYS A 300 14.18 47.33 -14.61
N LEU A 301 13.39 48.01 -13.76
CA LEU A 301 13.87 48.54 -12.48
C LEU A 301 14.19 47.45 -11.44
N MET A 302 13.61 46.26 -11.61
CA MET A 302 13.77 45.11 -10.72
C MET A 302 14.76 44.08 -11.27
N LYS A 303 15.31 44.31 -12.47
CA LYS A 303 16.22 43.39 -13.16
C LYS A 303 17.43 43.08 -12.27
N GLU A 304 17.82 41.81 -12.20
CA GLU A 304 18.95 41.30 -11.38
C GLU A 304 18.79 41.56 -9.87
N MET A 305 17.57 41.78 -9.38
CA MET A 305 17.31 41.91 -7.95
C MET A 305 17.53 40.56 -7.25
N ASN A 306 18.67 40.46 -6.57
CA ASN A 306 19.04 39.27 -5.82
C ASN A 306 18.22 39.16 -4.52
N MET A 307 17.63 37.98 -4.27
CA MET A 307 16.88 37.63 -3.07
C MET A 307 17.32 36.25 -2.54
N ASP A 308 18.64 36.02 -2.49
CA ASP A 308 19.23 34.75 -2.07
C ASP A 308 19.01 34.42 -0.57
N GLU A 309 18.62 35.41 0.24
CA GLU A 309 18.28 35.20 1.65
C GLU A 309 16.78 34.89 1.85
N PRO A 310 16.42 33.93 2.72
CA PRO A 310 15.04 33.62 3.03
C PRO A 310 14.36 34.79 3.78
N VAL A 311 13.14 35.11 3.39
CA VAL A 311 12.33 36.22 3.95
C VAL A 311 11.72 35.83 5.30
N ASP A 312 11.40 34.55 5.47
CA ASP A 312 10.82 33.99 6.69
C ASP A 312 11.75 32.96 7.35
N LYS A 313 11.43 32.58 8.59
CA LYS A 313 12.13 31.49 9.26
C LYS A 313 11.81 30.16 8.56
N PRO A 314 12.79 29.25 8.40
CA PRO A 314 12.55 27.95 7.80
C PRO A 314 11.54 27.15 8.64
N ILE A 315 10.57 26.54 7.97
CA ILE A 315 9.54 25.69 8.60
C ILE A 315 10.21 24.50 9.31
N TYR A 316 11.26 23.96 8.70
CA TYR A 316 12.04 22.84 9.24
C TYR A 316 13.45 23.33 9.62
N PRO A 317 13.71 23.62 10.91
CA PRO A 317 14.99 24.14 11.34
C PRO A 317 16.09 23.09 11.16
N ARG A 318 17.30 23.54 10.80
CA ARG A 318 18.47 22.66 10.62
C ARG A 318 18.88 21.94 11.91
N LYS A 319 18.68 22.60 13.06
CA LYS A 319 18.85 21.99 14.37
C LYS A 319 17.48 21.52 14.84
N LEU A 320 17.41 20.24 15.21
CA LEU A 320 16.22 19.70 15.85
C LEU A 320 15.91 20.53 17.11
N LEU A 321 14.69 21.08 17.18
CA LEU A 321 14.22 21.72 18.39
C LEU A 321 14.06 20.66 19.49
N SER A 322 14.17 21.07 20.75
CA SER A 322 13.93 20.16 21.88
C SER A 322 12.54 19.52 21.83
N SER A 323 11.56 20.22 21.26
CA SER A 323 10.21 19.70 20.99
C SER A 323 10.18 18.54 19.99
N THR A 324 11.13 18.53 19.05
CA THR A 324 11.24 17.50 18.00
C THR A 324 11.96 16.24 18.49
N ASN A 325 12.73 16.32 19.58
CA ASN A 325 13.39 15.14 20.17
C ASN A 325 12.38 14.06 20.57
N LYS A 326 11.21 14.43 21.11
CA LYS A 326 10.14 13.46 21.42
C LYS A 326 9.60 12.75 20.18
N LEU A 327 9.48 13.46 19.05
CA LEU A 327 9.08 12.87 17.78
C LEU A 327 10.17 11.93 17.27
N LEU A 328 11.43 12.36 17.31
CA LEU A 328 12.58 11.55 16.90
C LEU A 328 12.72 10.29 17.76
N GLU A 329 12.57 10.40 19.08
CA GLU A 329 12.55 9.27 20.03
C GLU A 329 11.43 8.28 19.70
N ASN A 330 10.24 8.77 19.32
CA ASN A 330 9.14 7.91 18.87
C ASN A 330 9.47 7.19 17.56
N TYR A 331 10.01 7.88 16.55
CA TYR A 331 10.33 7.30 15.24
C TYR A 331 11.57 6.39 15.27
N LEU A 332 12.51 6.61 16.19
CA LEU A 332 13.69 5.77 16.40
C LEU A 332 13.47 4.66 17.44
N GLY A 333 12.33 4.67 18.13
CA GLY A 333 11.97 3.65 19.10
C GLY A 333 11.80 2.28 18.44
N SER A 334 12.19 1.22 19.14
CA SER A 334 12.04 -0.16 18.65
C SER A 334 10.58 -0.58 18.43
N SER A 335 9.63 0.20 18.95
CA SER A 335 8.19 0.03 18.77
C SER A 335 7.64 0.78 17.56
N TRP A 336 8.45 1.54 16.80
CA TRP A 336 8.02 2.21 15.57
C TRP A 336 8.59 1.54 14.30
N PRO A 337 7.79 1.43 13.23
CA PRO A 337 6.34 1.56 13.22
C PRO A 337 5.70 0.42 14.05
N ASN A 338 4.69 0.75 14.86
CA ASN A 338 4.08 -0.25 15.72
C ASN A 338 3.33 -1.30 14.88
N LYS A 339 3.19 -2.52 15.42
CA LYS A 339 2.60 -3.65 14.70
C LYS A 339 1.22 -3.30 14.13
N THR A 340 0.37 -2.61 14.88
CA THR A 340 -0.95 -2.17 14.46
C THR A 340 -0.92 -1.18 13.29
N LEU A 341 0.02 -0.22 13.30
CA LEU A 341 0.23 0.78 12.25
C LEU A 341 0.76 0.11 10.99
N CYS A 342 1.71 -0.82 11.14
CA CYS A 342 2.15 -1.67 10.05
C CYS A 342 0.96 -2.45 9.48
N GLU A 343 0.26 -3.26 10.27
CA GLU A 343 -0.84 -4.12 9.81
C GLU A 343 -2.00 -3.33 9.17
N SER A 344 -2.33 -2.15 9.71
CA SER A 344 -3.35 -1.27 9.10
C SER A 344 -2.87 -0.58 7.84
N SER A 345 -1.57 -0.27 7.68
CA SER A 345 -1.05 0.47 6.52
C SER A 345 -0.51 -0.45 5.41
N TYR A 346 -0.08 -1.68 5.75
CA TYR A 346 0.61 -2.62 4.86
C TYR A 346 -0.21 -2.99 3.63
N TRP A 347 -1.53 -2.90 3.73
CA TRP A 347 -2.48 -3.32 2.69
C TRP A 347 -3.11 -2.15 1.91
N HIS A 348 -2.85 -0.90 2.29
CA HIS A 348 -3.48 0.27 1.67
C HIS A 348 -2.59 1.01 0.67
N PHE A 349 -1.28 0.76 0.69
CA PHE A 349 -0.35 1.38 -0.24
C PHE A 349 0.24 0.33 -1.17
N PRO A 350 -0.07 0.36 -2.47
CA PRO A 350 0.60 -0.53 -3.40
C PRO A 350 2.11 -0.26 -3.38
N LEU A 351 2.90 -1.33 -3.55
CA LEU A 351 4.34 -1.19 -3.71
C LEU A 351 4.65 -0.13 -4.78
N PRO A 352 5.65 0.74 -4.56
CA PRO A 352 6.03 1.74 -5.53
C PRO A 352 6.44 1.05 -6.83
N THR A 353 5.61 1.24 -7.85
CA THR A 353 5.90 0.89 -9.25
C THR A 353 6.27 2.19 -9.96
N SER A 354 6.89 2.11 -11.15
CA SER A 354 7.21 3.32 -11.94
C SER A 354 6.00 4.25 -12.13
N GLU A 355 4.80 3.69 -12.21
CA GLU A 355 3.52 4.41 -12.33
C GLU A 355 2.96 4.94 -11.00
N ARG A 356 3.42 4.43 -9.85
CA ARG A 356 2.88 4.74 -8.50
C ARG A 356 3.91 5.34 -7.55
N LEU A 357 5.07 5.74 -8.04
CA LEU A 357 6.05 6.46 -7.23
C LEU A 357 5.41 7.74 -6.67
N PRO A 358 5.60 8.05 -5.37
CA PRO A 358 5.12 9.30 -4.79
C PRO A 358 5.66 10.51 -5.57
N GLN A 359 4.77 11.27 -6.16
CA GLN A 359 5.09 12.50 -6.87
C GLN A 359 5.28 13.61 -5.82
N LEU A 360 6.53 13.89 -5.46
CA LEU A 360 6.88 14.83 -4.41
C LEU A 360 7.60 16.06 -4.97
N PHE A 361 7.34 17.20 -4.35
CA PHE A 361 8.04 18.46 -4.58
C PHE A 361 8.27 19.14 -3.23
N LEU A 362 9.53 19.39 -2.89
CA LEU A 362 9.89 20.09 -1.67
C LEU A 362 9.80 21.60 -1.93
N SER A 363 8.69 22.21 -1.50
CA SER A 363 8.49 23.65 -1.69
C SER A 363 9.67 24.46 -1.11
N PRO A 364 10.20 25.44 -1.85
CA PRO A 364 11.18 26.41 -1.34
C PRO A 364 10.71 27.14 -0.08
N ASP A 365 9.40 27.24 0.12
CA ASP A 365 8.80 27.88 1.29
C ASP A 365 9.19 27.17 2.60
N ASN A 366 9.50 25.88 2.53
CA ASN A 366 10.04 25.12 3.66
C ASN A 366 11.39 25.64 4.18
N LYS A 367 12.12 26.39 3.34
CA LYS A 367 13.40 27.02 3.66
C LYS A 367 13.27 28.51 4.00
N GLY A 368 12.05 29.05 4.06
CA GLY A 368 11.80 30.45 4.40
C GLY A 368 11.68 31.39 3.18
N PHE A 369 11.64 30.86 1.96
CA PHE A 369 11.30 31.65 0.78
C PHE A 369 9.78 31.82 0.66
N LYS A 370 9.32 32.81 -0.10
CA LYS A 370 7.91 32.97 -0.45
C LYS A 370 7.75 32.89 -1.95
N SER A 371 7.44 31.69 -2.44
CA SER A 371 7.27 31.45 -3.86
C SER A 371 6.12 32.28 -4.45
N SER A 372 5.07 32.54 -3.67
CA SER A 372 3.93 33.40 -4.05
C SER A 372 4.34 34.87 -4.23
N ASP A 373 5.13 35.43 -3.31
CA ASP A 373 5.66 36.80 -3.44
C ASP A 373 6.52 36.94 -4.70
N LEU A 374 7.33 35.91 -5.02
CA LEU A 374 8.16 35.86 -6.22
C LEU A 374 7.33 35.89 -7.50
N LEU A 375 6.26 35.11 -7.55
CA LEU A 375 5.38 35.01 -8.73
C LEU A 375 4.36 36.16 -8.83
N GLY A 376 4.11 36.91 -7.76
CA GLY A 376 3.14 38.01 -7.74
C GLY A 376 3.79 39.36 -7.44
N LYS A 377 4.03 39.61 -6.15
CA LYS A 377 4.50 40.90 -5.60
C LYS A 377 5.73 41.46 -6.32
N TYR A 378 6.75 40.64 -6.56
CA TYR A 378 8.00 41.10 -7.20
C TYR A 378 7.86 41.31 -8.71
N LEU A 379 6.80 40.78 -9.32
CA LEU A 379 6.40 41.12 -10.68
C LEU A 379 5.46 42.34 -10.73
N GLY A 380 5.07 42.91 -9.59
CA GLY A 380 4.14 44.04 -9.52
C GLY A 380 2.71 43.67 -9.89
N LEU A 381 2.34 42.39 -9.79
CA LEU A 381 1.00 41.89 -10.07
C LEU A 381 0.23 41.72 -8.76
N ASN A 382 -1.03 42.17 -8.74
CA ASN A 382 -1.92 41.98 -7.60
C ASN A 382 -2.42 40.52 -7.52
N ASP A 383 -3.00 40.16 -6.38
CA ASP A 383 -3.64 38.86 -6.18
C ASP A 383 -4.72 38.58 -7.25
N GLY A 384 -4.48 37.57 -8.10
CA GLY A 384 -5.39 37.17 -9.18
C GLY A 384 -5.28 37.99 -10.47
N GLU A 385 -4.44 39.03 -10.51
CA GLU A 385 -4.16 39.77 -11.75
C GLU A 385 -3.27 38.93 -12.66
N GLU A 386 -3.73 38.60 -13.86
CA GLU A 386 -3.01 37.77 -14.82
C GLU A 386 -1.80 38.51 -15.45
N HIS A 387 -0.73 37.78 -15.77
CA HIS A 387 0.39 38.36 -16.52
C HIS A 387 -0.07 38.84 -17.90
N PRO A 388 0.42 39.98 -18.43
CA PRO A 388 0.06 40.42 -19.78
C PRO A 388 0.44 39.39 -20.86
N LEU A 389 -0.44 39.22 -21.85
CA LEU A 389 -0.24 38.31 -22.99
C LEU A 389 0.78 38.87 -24.01
N PRO A 390 1.45 38.03 -24.81
CA PRO A 390 1.29 36.57 -24.90
C PRO A 390 2.12 35.78 -23.87
N TRP A 391 1.59 34.65 -23.45
CA TRP A 391 2.29 33.73 -22.54
C TRP A 391 3.15 32.71 -23.29
N GLN A 392 4.28 32.36 -22.68
CA GLN A 392 5.29 31.43 -23.15
C GLN A 392 5.73 30.53 -21.98
N PRO A 393 6.03 29.25 -22.24
CA PRO A 393 6.55 28.36 -21.20
C PRO A 393 7.98 28.75 -20.78
N PRO A 394 8.39 28.44 -19.54
CA PRO A 394 9.73 28.76 -19.03
C PRO A 394 10.78 27.79 -19.59
N VAL A 395 11.53 28.21 -20.60
CA VAL A 395 12.57 27.39 -21.24
C VAL A 395 13.94 27.67 -20.60
N CYS A 396 14.61 26.64 -20.10
CA CYS A 396 15.88 26.77 -19.36
C CYS A 396 17.14 26.51 -20.20
N SER A 397 17.01 26.09 -21.46
CA SER A 397 18.13 25.66 -22.30
C SER A 397 19.20 26.75 -22.51
N SER A 398 18.80 28.03 -22.52
CA SER A 398 19.70 29.18 -22.65
C SER A 398 20.57 29.47 -21.42
N TYR A 399 20.29 28.81 -20.29
CA TYR A 399 20.92 29.11 -19.00
C TYR A 399 21.84 28.00 -18.49
N ILE A 400 22.13 27.00 -19.32
CA ILE A 400 23.01 25.88 -18.97
C ILE A 400 24.45 26.24 -19.39
N SER A 401 25.38 26.13 -18.44
CA SER A 401 26.81 26.20 -18.72
C SER A 401 27.34 24.83 -19.18
N GLU A 402 28.37 24.81 -20.02
CA GLU A 402 29.09 23.59 -20.46
C GLU A 402 29.94 22.96 -19.34
N GLU A 403 29.96 23.53 -18.13
CA GLU A 403 30.65 23.00 -16.97
C GLU A 403 30.27 21.54 -16.63
N SER A 404 31.23 20.85 -15.99
CA SER A 404 31.13 19.46 -15.55
C SER A 404 29.84 19.19 -14.79
N LEU A 405 29.10 18.19 -15.24
CA LEU A 405 27.84 17.76 -14.63
C LEU A 405 28.10 17.24 -13.20
N PRO A 406 27.26 17.61 -12.22
CA PRO A 406 27.20 16.87 -10.96
C PRO A 406 26.99 15.38 -11.23
N ALA A 407 27.69 14.50 -10.51
CA ALA A 407 27.66 13.03 -10.73
C ALA A 407 26.23 12.44 -10.74
N ILE A 408 25.28 13.08 -10.05
CA ILE A 408 23.87 12.66 -10.06
C ILE A 408 23.25 12.73 -11.48
N LEU A 409 23.65 13.70 -12.31
CA LEU A 409 23.15 13.90 -13.67
C LEU A 409 23.72 12.91 -14.69
N GLU A 410 24.72 12.12 -14.31
CA GLU A 410 25.32 11.06 -15.15
C GLU A 410 24.63 9.69 -14.97
N LEU A 411 23.60 9.62 -14.10
CA LEU A 411 22.87 8.37 -13.86
C LEU A 411 22.12 7.93 -15.14
N PRO A 412 22.14 6.64 -15.51
CA PRO A 412 21.51 6.15 -16.74
C PRO A 412 20.02 6.49 -16.88
N GLY A 413 19.29 6.51 -15.76
CA GLY A 413 17.87 6.89 -15.73
C GLY A 413 17.64 8.36 -16.07
N ILE A 414 18.57 9.25 -15.73
CA ILE A 414 18.50 10.67 -16.07
C ILE A 414 18.78 10.85 -17.56
N HIS A 415 19.76 10.16 -18.13
CA HIS A 415 20.00 10.19 -19.57
C HIS A 415 18.77 9.71 -20.37
N ALA A 416 18.13 8.63 -19.93
CA ALA A 416 16.91 8.12 -20.57
C ALA A 416 15.74 9.12 -20.48
N ALA A 417 15.53 9.71 -19.31
CA ALA A 417 14.48 10.71 -19.12
C ALA A 417 14.78 12.02 -19.88
N ALA A 418 16.05 12.43 -19.97
CA ALA A 418 16.48 13.61 -20.71
C ALA A 418 16.25 13.46 -22.22
N ALA A 419 16.44 12.24 -22.74
CA ALA A 419 16.19 11.90 -24.14
C ALA A 419 14.71 11.65 -24.46
N SER A 420 13.84 11.58 -23.45
CA SER A 420 12.42 11.30 -23.63
C SER A 420 11.67 12.57 -24.07
N GLY A 421 10.90 12.46 -25.14
CA GLY A 421 10.03 13.55 -25.61
C GLY A 421 8.82 13.79 -24.68
N PRO A 422 8.09 14.90 -24.89
CA PRO A 422 6.89 15.19 -24.12
C PRO A 422 5.83 14.11 -24.28
N SER A 423 5.23 13.68 -23.17
CA SER A 423 4.16 12.69 -23.15
C SER A 423 3.24 12.92 -21.95
N LEU A 424 1.93 12.99 -22.20
CA LEU A 424 0.91 13.06 -21.15
C LEU A 424 0.95 11.86 -20.19
N GLN A 425 1.51 10.72 -20.60
CA GLN A 425 1.69 9.56 -19.71
C GLN A 425 2.79 9.77 -18.66
N LEU A 426 3.68 10.74 -18.89
CA LEU A 426 4.76 11.11 -17.99
C LEU A 426 4.41 12.34 -17.14
N ALA A 427 3.20 12.88 -17.29
CA ALA A 427 2.70 13.99 -16.51
C ALA A 427 2.49 13.58 -15.05
N GLU A 428 2.99 14.41 -14.12
CA GLU A 428 2.81 14.20 -12.68
C GLU A 428 1.55 14.91 -12.17
N ASP A 429 0.37 14.34 -12.47
CA ASP A 429 -0.95 14.92 -12.16
C ASP A 429 -1.12 15.37 -10.69
N LYS A 430 -0.53 14.66 -9.71
CA LYS A 430 -0.66 15.04 -8.29
C LYS A 430 0.12 16.31 -7.96
N LEU A 431 1.18 16.61 -8.70
CA LEU A 431 1.94 17.86 -8.55
C LEU A 431 1.25 19.05 -9.18
N GLN A 432 0.28 18.86 -10.08
CA GLN A 432 -0.50 19.96 -10.65
C GLN A 432 -1.23 20.74 -9.54
N ALA A 433 -1.85 20.03 -8.59
CA ALA A 433 -2.49 20.65 -7.42
C ALA A 433 -1.47 21.38 -6.51
N VAL A 434 -0.25 20.85 -6.38
CA VAL A 434 0.81 21.51 -5.62
C VAL A 434 1.27 22.79 -6.32
N PHE A 435 1.37 22.77 -7.64
CA PHE A 435 1.79 23.89 -8.48
C PHE A 435 0.79 25.04 -8.45
N LEU A 436 -0.51 24.75 -8.65
CA LEU A 436 -1.58 25.77 -8.61
C LEU A 436 -1.73 26.39 -7.21
N LYS A 437 -1.55 25.57 -6.16
CA LYS A 437 -1.60 26.02 -4.77
C LYS A 437 -0.50 27.03 -4.40
N ILE A 438 0.60 27.13 -5.15
CA ILE A 438 1.61 28.17 -4.93
C ILE A 438 0.98 29.57 -5.00
N MET A 439 -0.08 29.72 -5.80
CA MET A 439 -0.82 30.97 -6.00
C MET A 439 -2.27 30.87 -5.52
N ASP A 440 -2.53 30.02 -4.52
CA ASP A 440 -3.87 29.78 -3.94
C ASP A 440 -4.96 29.47 -4.98
N ASP A 441 -4.61 28.80 -6.09
CA ASP A 441 -5.51 28.47 -7.20
C ASP A 441 -6.16 29.71 -7.88
N LYS A 442 -5.62 30.92 -7.66
CA LYS A 442 -6.18 32.18 -8.16
C LYS A 442 -5.90 32.42 -9.66
N ILE A 443 -4.91 31.74 -10.22
CA ILE A 443 -4.44 31.93 -11.60
C ILE A 443 -4.17 30.59 -12.28
N THR A 444 -4.10 30.61 -13.61
CA THR A 444 -3.92 29.40 -14.42
C THR A 444 -2.48 28.87 -14.40
N GLU A 445 -2.32 27.58 -14.69
CA GLU A 445 -1.01 26.92 -14.86
C GLU A 445 -0.11 27.67 -15.86
N ALA A 446 -0.68 28.12 -16.97
CA ALA A 446 0.03 28.83 -18.02
C ALA A 446 0.48 30.24 -17.59
N ASP A 447 -0.30 30.93 -16.76
CA ASP A 447 0.08 32.22 -16.18
C ASP A 447 1.27 32.04 -15.19
N ILE A 448 1.21 31.02 -14.32
CA ILE A 448 2.35 30.69 -13.44
C ILE A 448 3.60 30.39 -14.27
N ALA A 449 3.47 29.59 -15.33
CA ALA A 449 4.57 29.26 -16.24
C ALA A 449 5.18 30.51 -16.89
N GLN A 450 4.35 31.44 -17.36
CA GLN A 450 4.81 32.72 -17.90
C GLN A 450 5.54 33.56 -16.84
N ARG A 451 4.99 33.66 -15.62
CA ARG A 451 5.63 34.40 -14.52
C ARG A 451 7.03 33.85 -14.21
N ILE A 452 7.17 32.53 -14.15
CA ILE A 452 8.47 31.86 -14.01
C ILE A 452 9.41 32.28 -15.15
N GLY A 453 8.95 32.24 -16.40
CA GLY A 453 9.73 32.66 -17.56
C GLY A 453 10.18 34.13 -17.49
N THR A 454 9.30 35.02 -17.02
CA THR A 454 9.62 36.44 -16.80
C THR A 454 10.69 36.61 -15.72
N LEU A 455 10.59 35.89 -14.60
CA LEU A 455 11.60 35.90 -13.54
C LEU A 455 12.97 35.42 -14.04
N MET A 456 13.01 34.39 -14.89
CA MET A 456 14.24 33.89 -15.53
C MET A 456 14.85 34.94 -16.47
N ARG A 457 14.01 35.58 -17.30
CA ARG A 457 14.47 36.57 -18.29
C ARG A 457 15.05 37.84 -17.65
N TYR A 458 14.52 38.24 -16.49
CA TYR A 458 14.94 39.46 -15.79
C TYR A 458 15.81 39.19 -14.57
N GLU A 459 16.17 37.93 -14.31
CA GLU A 459 16.98 37.49 -13.18
C GLU A 459 16.45 38.00 -11.83
N ILE A 460 15.12 37.98 -11.65
CA ILE A 460 14.46 38.47 -10.44
C ILE A 460 14.38 37.32 -9.42
N GLY A 461 15.09 37.48 -8.31
CA GLY A 461 15.15 36.51 -7.22
C GLY A 461 16.15 35.38 -7.42
N PRO A 462 16.19 34.42 -6.47
CA PRO A 462 17.18 33.35 -6.47
C PRO A 462 16.96 32.42 -7.65
N GLN A 463 17.88 32.45 -8.62
CA GLN A 463 17.71 31.75 -9.89
C GLN A 463 17.59 30.23 -9.73
N TRP A 464 18.27 29.64 -8.75
CA TRP A 464 18.12 28.20 -8.44
C TRP A 464 16.67 27.83 -8.10
N LEU A 465 15.94 28.72 -7.43
CA LEU A 465 14.55 28.53 -7.04
C LEU A 465 13.65 28.67 -8.27
N VAL A 466 13.87 29.71 -9.08
CA VAL A 466 13.12 29.95 -10.31
C VAL A 466 13.25 28.77 -11.28
N TYR A 467 14.46 28.26 -11.49
CA TYR A 467 14.70 27.08 -12.33
C TYR A 467 14.08 25.81 -11.74
N ASN A 468 14.05 25.66 -10.41
CA ASN A 468 13.37 24.54 -9.76
C ASN A 468 11.83 24.60 -9.94
N LEU A 469 11.24 25.80 -9.95
CA LEU A 469 9.83 25.99 -10.29
C LEU A 469 9.56 25.73 -11.78
N ALA A 470 10.46 26.15 -12.67
CA ALA A 470 10.37 25.81 -14.10
C ALA A 470 10.43 24.30 -14.32
N ALA A 471 11.31 23.59 -13.60
CA ALA A 471 11.35 22.14 -13.62
C ALA A 471 10.03 21.50 -13.14
N LEU A 472 9.44 22.03 -12.07
CA LEU A 472 8.13 21.58 -11.59
C LEU A 472 7.04 21.74 -12.67
N TYR A 473 7.02 22.86 -13.39
CA TYR A 473 6.11 23.05 -14.52
C TYR A 473 6.30 21.96 -15.61
N TRP A 474 7.54 21.68 -16.01
CA TRP A 474 7.77 20.65 -17.03
C TRP A 474 7.46 19.23 -16.55
N ARG A 475 7.55 18.96 -15.24
CA ARG A 475 7.11 17.70 -14.61
C ARG A 475 5.59 17.52 -14.69
N ILE A 476 4.81 18.57 -14.40
CA ILE A 476 3.33 18.49 -14.46
C ILE A 476 2.83 18.36 -15.90
N VAL A 477 3.49 18.99 -16.88
CA VAL A 477 3.11 18.89 -18.31
C VAL A 477 3.54 17.56 -18.94
N GLY A 478 4.48 16.85 -18.31
CA GLY A 478 5.00 15.57 -18.81
C GLY A 478 6.11 15.71 -19.85
N ALA A 479 6.98 16.71 -19.70
CA ALA A 479 8.17 16.92 -20.53
C ALA A 479 9.45 16.69 -19.71
N PRO A 480 9.86 15.42 -19.49
CA PRO A 480 11.00 15.11 -18.62
C PRO A 480 12.33 15.69 -19.11
N GLY A 481 12.53 15.79 -20.44
CA GLY A 481 13.71 16.42 -21.01
C GLY A 481 13.89 17.89 -20.60
N GLU A 482 12.82 18.68 -20.70
CA GLU A 482 12.82 20.08 -20.29
C GLU A 482 12.91 20.22 -18.76
N ALA A 483 12.27 19.32 -18.00
CA ALA A 483 12.38 19.28 -16.55
C ALA A 483 13.83 19.07 -16.10
N ILE A 484 14.54 18.09 -16.70
CA ILE A 484 15.95 17.82 -16.40
C ILE A 484 16.84 18.98 -16.81
N THR A 485 16.55 19.62 -17.94
CA THR A 485 17.24 20.84 -18.41
C THR A 485 17.15 21.96 -17.38
N CYS A 486 15.95 22.22 -16.84
CA CYS A 486 15.75 23.20 -15.77
C CYS A 486 16.40 22.79 -14.44
N LEU A 487 16.33 21.51 -14.04
CA LEU A 487 17.01 21.03 -12.83
C LEU A 487 18.54 21.15 -12.94
N ARG A 488 19.11 20.92 -14.13
CA ARG A 488 20.53 21.12 -14.40
C ARG A 488 20.92 22.59 -14.19
N ALA A 489 20.14 23.53 -14.75
CA ALA A 489 20.36 24.97 -14.54
C ALA A 489 20.28 25.33 -13.05
N ALA A 490 19.31 24.79 -12.31
CA ALA A 490 19.18 25.01 -10.87
C ALA A 490 20.41 24.53 -10.07
N LEU A 491 20.94 23.34 -10.38
CA LEU A 491 22.10 22.77 -9.70
C LEU A 491 23.39 23.51 -10.01
N GLN A 492 23.57 24.00 -11.23
CA GLN A 492 24.74 24.82 -11.61
C GLN A 492 24.78 26.14 -10.82
N MET A 493 23.63 26.71 -10.48
CA MET A 493 23.57 27.91 -9.62
C MET A 493 23.93 27.61 -8.16
N GLN A 494 23.63 26.41 -7.64
CA GLN A 494 23.94 26.03 -6.26
C GLN A 494 25.44 25.89 -5.97
N VAL A 495 26.26 25.57 -6.97
CA VAL A 495 27.72 25.45 -6.78
C VAL A 495 28.36 26.79 -6.37
N LYS A 496 27.67 27.92 -6.59
CA LYS A 496 28.10 29.25 -6.12
C LYS A 496 27.62 29.60 -4.71
N ILE A 497 26.71 28.82 -4.12
CA ILE A 497 26.20 29.02 -2.76
C ILE A 497 26.79 27.91 -1.89
N SER A 498 27.94 28.21 -1.28
CA SER A 498 28.62 27.33 -0.33
C SER A 498 27.63 26.83 0.74
N PHE A 499 27.43 25.51 0.77
CA PHE A 499 26.79 24.81 1.87
C PHE A 499 27.62 25.04 3.16
N PHE A 500 27.26 26.07 3.91
CA PHE A 500 27.31 26.04 5.38
C PHE A 500 26.04 25.40 5.90
#